data_AF-A0AAD7NZ35-F1
#
_entry.id   AF-A0AAD7NZ35-F1
#
_cell.length_a   1.000
_cell.length_b   1.000
_cell.length_c   1.000
_cell.angle_alpha   90.00
_cell.angle_beta   90.00
_cell.angle_gamma   90.00
#
_symmetry.space_group_name_H-M   'P 1'
#
loop_
_entity.id
_entity.type
_entity.pdbx_description
1 polymer ?
#
loop_
_entity_poly.entity_id
_entity_poly.type
_entity_poly.pdbx_seq_one_letter_code
_entity_poly.pdbx_strand_id
1 'polypeptide(L)' 'MPPFKALHIFPLFCASALTFGSMIPFFRPHHAIREFGLPERIAVSQPAQASFVISGARGSVIGMAMWIFYLQGKLKAVA' A
#
# COMPACT_ATOMS: atom_id res chain seq x y z
N MET A 1 -6.19 -21.47 -18.06
CA MET A 1 -6.21 -20.29 -17.17
C MET A 1 -7.58 -19.63 -17.28
N PRO A 2 -8.25 -19.24 -16.17
CA PRO A 2 -9.49 -18.49 -16.26
C PRO A 2 -9.25 -17.16 -17.02
N PRO A 3 -10.15 -16.74 -17.92
CA PRO A 3 -9.97 -15.51 -18.70
C PRO A 3 -10.02 -14.28 -17.78
N PHE A 4 -9.16 -13.30 -18.05
CA PHE A 4 -9.19 -12.00 -17.39
C PHE A 4 -10.53 -11.31 -17.69
N LYS A 5 -11.30 -11.01 -16.65
CA LYS A 5 -12.59 -10.29 -16.73
C LYS A 5 -12.41 -8.85 -16.25
N ALA A 6 -13.27 -7.94 -16.70
CA ALA A 6 -13.29 -6.54 -16.25
C ALA A 6 -13.32 -6.38 -14.71
N LEU A 7 -13.93 -7.33 -13.99
CA LEU A 7 -13.95 -7.37 -12.53
C LEU A 7 -12.55 -7.46 -11.88
N HIS A 8 -11.54 -7.96 -12.60
CA HIS A 8 -10.16 -8.04 -12.10
C HIS A 8 -9.39 -6.72 -12.25
N ILE A 9 -9.99 -5.68 -12.85
CA ILE A 9 -9.38 -4.36 -12.92
C ILE A 9 -9.39 -3.70 -11.54
N PHE A 10 -10.48 -3.87 -10.76
CA PHE A 10 -10.62 -3.25 -9.45
C PHE A 10 -9.58 -3.76 -8.43
N PRO A 11 -9.37 -5.08 -8.24
CA PRO A 11 -8.33 -5.56 -7.33
C PRO A 11 -6.91 -5.25 -7.83
N LEU A 12 -6.68 -5.13 -9.15
CA LEU A 12 -5.40 -4.69 -9.70
C LEU A 12 -5.13 -3.21 -9.39
N PHE A 13 -6.17 -2.37 -9.47
CA PHE A 13 -6.11 -0.98 -9.04
C PHE A 13 -5.82 -0.89 -7.54
N CYS A 14 -6.53 -1.65 -6.69
CA CYS A 14 -6.27 -1.72 -5.27
C CYS A 14 -4.84 -2.20 -4.97
N ALA A 15 -4.35 -3.23 -5.66
CA ALA A 15 -2.98 -3.72 -5.51
C ALA A 15 -1.96 -2.62 -5.81
N SER A 16 -2.16 -1.89 -6.92
CA SER A 16 -1.30 -0.76 -7.31
C SER A 16 -1.37 0.38 -6.30
N ALA A 17 -2.56 0.75 -5.85
CA ALA A 17 -2.78 1.80 -4.85
C ALA A 17 -2.15 1.43 -3.50
N LEU A 18 -2.27 0.17 -3.06
CA LEU A 18 -1.61 -0.30 -1.84
C LEU A 18 -0.09 -0.31 -2.00
N THR A 19 0.45 -0.84 -3.10
CA THR A 19 1.90 -0.91 -3.31
C THR A 19 2.54 0.46 -3.34
N PHE A 20 2.03 1.38 -4.16
CA PHE A 20 2.66 2.69 -4.35
C PHE A 20 2.19 3.74 -3.35
N GLY A 21 0.90 3.75 -2.99
CA GLY A 21 0.35 4.69 -2.02
C GLY A 21 0.90 4.46 -0.61
N SER A 22 1.19 3.20 -0.26
CA SER A 22 1.78 2.89 1.06
C SER A 22 3.29 3.15 1.12
N MET A 23 3.93 3.56 0.01
CA MET A 23 5.36 3.89 -0.01
C MET A 23 5.68 5.33 0.40
N ILE A 24 4.69 6.23 0.44
CA ILE A 24 4.86 7.64 0.82
C ILE A 24 5.63 7.81 2.14
N PRO A 25 5.37 7.02 3.22
CA PRO A 25 6.09 7.14 4.48
C PRO A 25 7.59 6.82 4.40
N PHE A 26 8.05 6.05 3.43
CA PHE A 26 9.47 5.71 3.30
C PHE A 26 10.35 6.90 2.92
N PHE A 27 9.81 7.80 2.10
CA PHE A 27 10.56 8.96 1.61
C PHE A 27 10.34 10.19 2.46
N ARG A 28 9.12 10.38 3.00
CA ARG A 28 8.73 11.57 3.76
C ARG A 28 7.74 11.23 4.88
N PRO A 29 8.18 10.57 5.97
CA PRO A 29 7.29 10.15 7.05
C PRO A 29 6.62 11.33 7.77
N HIS A 30 7.34 12.45 7.92
CA HIS A 30 6.80 13.69 8.46
C HIS A 30 5.64 14.24 7.61
N HIS A 31 5.81 14.29 6.28
CA HIS A 31 4.79 14.74 5.34
C HIS A 31 3.58 13.80 5.32
N ALA A 32 3.82 12.49 5.37
CA ALA A 32 2.77 11.49 5.44
C ALA A 32 1.89 11.68 6.69
N ILE A 33 2.51 11.85 7.86
CA ILE A 33 1.77 12.09 9.11
C ILE A 33 0.92 13.36 9.02
N ARG A 34 1.45 14.42 8.37
CA ARG A 34 0.72 15.67 8.16
C ARG A 34 -0.42 15.54 7.15
N GLU A 35 -0.23 14.80 6.06
CA GLU A 35 -1.30 14.48 5.08
C GLU A 35 -2.44 13.68 5.71
N PHE A 36 -2.14 12.84 6.70
CA PHE A 36 -3.13 12.15 7.52
C PHE A 36 -3.87 13.09 8.50
N GLY A 37 -3.52 14.38 8.54
CA GLY A 37 -4.17 15.39 9.38
C GLY A 37 -3.71 15.38 10.84
N LEU A 38 -2.60 14.71 11.15
CA LEU A 38 -2.09 14.65 12.53
C LEU A 38 -1.32 15.94 12.89
N PRO A 39 -1.34 16.37 14.16
CA PRO A 39 -0.64 17.56 14.62
C PRO A 39 0.88 17.48 14.42
N GLU A 40 1.52 18.63 14.21
CA GLU A 40 2.97 18.76 14.01
C GLU A 40 3.77 18.07 15.12
N ARG A 41 3.33 18.17 16.38
CA ARG A 41 3.93 17.47 17.53
C ARG A 41 4.09 15.96 17.31
N ILE A 42 3.15 15.33 16.61
CA ILE A 42 3.19 13.90 16.27
C ILE A 42 4.08 13.69 15.03
N ALA A 43 4.03 14.61 14.06
CA ALA A 43 4.84 14.54 12.84
C ALA A 43 6.35 14.60 13.10
N VAL A 44 6.83 15.36 14.10
CA VAL A 44 8.25 15.39 14.50
C VAL A 44 8.67 14.23 15.42
N SER A 45 7.72 13.43 15.93
CA SER A 45 8.04 12.32 16.83
C SER A 45 8.66 11.17 16.06
N GLN A 46 9.93 10.86 16.33
CA GLN A 46 10.65 9.75 15.69
C GLN A 46 9.95 8.37 15.87
N PRO A 47 9.38 8.03 17.05
CA PRO A 47 8.56 6.83 17.20
C PRO A 47 7.33 6.81 16.27
N ALA A 48 6.64 7.94 16.13
CA ALA A 48 5.44 8.02 15.28
C ALA A 48 5.79 7.87 13.79
N GLN A 49 6.90 8.50 13.36
CA GLN A 49 7.45 8.32 12.02
C GLN A 49 7.81 6.86 11.74
N ALA A 50 8.48 6.18 12.67
CA ALA A 50 8.83 4.77 12.54
C ALA A 50 7.58 3.87 12.42
N SER A 51 6.54 4.11 13.23
CA SER A 51 5.27 3.38 13.12
C SER A 51 4.59 3.59 11.77
N PHE A 52 4.62 4.81 11.23
CA PHE A 52 4.09 5.11 9.89
C PHE A 52 4.85 4.39 8.78
N VAL A 53 6.18 4.35 8.86
CA VAL A 53 7.03 3.58 7.93
C VAL A 53 6.70 2.09 7.98
N ILE A 54 6.58 1.50 9.17
CA ILE A 54 6.24 0.08 9.33
C ILE A 54 4.84 -0.23 8.78
N SER A 55 3.87 0.64 9.04
CA SER A 55 2.50 0.50 8.52
C SER A 55 2.47 0.59 6.99
N GLY A 56 3.20 1.56 6.42
CA GLY A 56 3.38 1.71 4.97
C GLY A 56 4.08 0.51 4.33
N ALA A 57 5.11 -0.03 4.98
CA ALA A 57 5.79 -1.25 4.56
C ALA A 57 4.83 -2.45 4.50
N ARG A 58 4.00 -2.62 5.53
CA ARG A 58 2.99 -3.67 5.57
C ARG A 58 2.01 -3.54 4.39
N GLY A 59 1.48 -2.33 4.15
CA GLY A 59 0.59 -2.07 3.02
C GLY A 59 1.25 -2.38 1.67
N SER A 60 2.52 -1.99 1.52
CA SER A 60 3.30 -2.22 0.30
C SER A 60 3.52 -3.71 0.03
N VAL A 61 3.83 -4.50 1.07
CA VAL A 61 4.00 -5.95 0.99
C VAL A 61 2.69 -6.64 0.60
N ILE A 62 1.57 -6.21 1.15
CA ILE A 62 0.24 -6.76 0.79
C ILE A 62 -0.07 -6.49 -0.68
N GLY A 63 0.09 -5.24 -1.14
CA GLY A 63 -0.12 -4.90 -2.55
C GLY A 63 0.82 -5.68 -3.49
N MET A 64 2.08 -5.87 -3.10
CA MET A 64 3.04 -6.66 -3.86
C MET A 64 2.65 -8.15 -3.91
N ALA A 65 2.14 -8.72 -2.82
CA ALA A 65 1.63 -10.09 -2.82
C ALA A 65 0.44 -10.26 -3.77
N MET A 66 -0.48 -9.28 -3.81
CA MET A 66 -1.57 -9.26 -4.80
C MET A 66 -1.02 -9.23 -6.23
N TRP A 67 -0.03 -8.37 -6.52
CA TRP A 67 0.66 -8.31 -7.81
C TRP A 67 1.27 -9.66 -8.21
N ILE A 68 1.92 -10.37 -7.28
CA ILE A 68 2.49 -11.69 -7.53
C ILE A 68 1.39 -12.69 -7.92
N PHE A 69 0.25 -12.69 -7.25
CA PHE A 69 -0.88 -13.56 -7.62
C PHE A 69 -1.45 -13.22 -9.01
N TYR A 70 -1.49 -11.93 -9.38
CA TYR A 70 -1.85 -11.51 -10.73
C TYR A 70 -0.85 -12.01 -11.78
N LEU A 71 0.46 -11.84 -11.54
CA LEU A 71 1.53 -12.32 -12.44
C LEU A 71 1.54 -13.85 -12.58
N GLN A 72 1.18 -14.58 -11.52
CA GLN A 72 1.03 -16.03 -11.54
C GLN A 72 -0.27 -16.52 -12.21
N GLY A 73 -1.14 -15.61 -12.67
CA GLY A 73 -2.45 -15.96 -13.25
C GLY A 73 -3.44 -16.54 -12.24
N LYS A 74 -3.17 -16.40 -10.93
CA LYS A 74 -4.03 -16.85 -9.82
C LYS A 74 -5.14 -15.83 -9.54
N LEU A 75 -5.87 -15.45 -10.58
CA LEU A 75 -6.88 -14.40 -10.55
C LEU A 75 -8.03 -14.67 -9.56
N LYS A 76 -8.35 -15.95 -9.30
CA LYS A 76 -9.35 -16.37 -8.28
C LYS A 76 -8.92 -16.08 -6.84
N ALA A 77 -7.63 -15.89 -6.56
CA ALA A 77 -7.14 -15.62 -5.22
C ALA A 77 -7.24 -14.13 -4.83
N VAL A 78 -7.53 -13.26 -5.81
CA VAL A 78 -7.49 -11.79 -5.66
C VAL A 78 -8.82 -11.12 -6.04
N ALA A 79 -9.81 -11.90 -6.50
CA ALA A 79 -11.13 -11.44 -6.94
C ALA A 79 -12.24 -11.99 -6.06
#